data_AF-A0A3Q4GSF6-F1
#
_entry.id   AF-A0A3Q4GSF6-F1
#
_cell.length_a   1.000
_cell.length_b   1.000
_cell.length_c   1.000
_cell.angle_alpha   90.00
_cell.angle_beta   90.00
_cell.angle_gamma   90.00
#
_symmetry.space_group_name_H-M   'P 1'
#
loop_
_entity.id
_entity.type
_entity.pdbx_description
1 polymer ?
#
loop_
_entity_poly.entity_id
_entity_poly.type
_entity_poly.pdbx_seq_one_letter_code
_entity_poly.pdbx_strand_id
1 'polypeptide(L)'
;MRNVANLTEVLDNWRFDIINQIKGLLQNDHQSLLPDYARIQPLSEALDDLFKEFNALKTRLGDLTDKFTAIETFIDEVKTSHATSSSANANANPNPNTSASTNPNTGAAVAPVVRQRRVMRKKAPASS
;
A
#
# COMPACT_ATOMS: atom_id res chain seq x y z
N MET A 1 25.07 3.97 -78.79
CA MET A 1 23.65 4.36 -78.71
C MET A 1 23.27 4.35 -77.23
N ARG A 2 23.03 5.50 -76.59
CA ARG A 2 22.57 5.54 -75.20
C ARG A 2 21.10 5.11 -75.18
N ASN A 3 20.78 4.00 -74.52
CA ASN A 3 19.40 3.58 -74.31
C ASN A 3 18.70 4.63 -73.43
N VAL A 4 17.84 5.45 -74.04
CA VAL A 4 16.96 6.35 -73.30
C VAL A 4 15.69 5.55 -73.04
N ALA A 5 15.56 4.98 -71.85
CA ALA A 5 14.36 4.24 -71.48
C ALA A 5 13.16 5.20 -71.40
N ASN A 6 12.00 4.78 -71.88
CA ASN A 6 10.77 5.53 -71.73
C ASN A 6 10.44 5.62 -70.24
N LEU A 7 10.16 6.82 -69.73
CA LEU A 7 9.80 7.04 -68.32
C LEU A 7 8.68 6.10 -67.86
N THR A 8 7.70 5.84 -68.72
CA THR A 8 6.56 4.95 -68.42
C THR A 8 7.02 3.51 -68.17
N GLU A 9 8.00 3.03 -68.95
CA GLU A 9 8.56 1.69 -68.80
C GLU A 9 9.38 1.56 -67.52
N VAL A 10 10.18 2.58 -67.20
CA VAL A 10 10.94 2.64 -65.95
C VAL A 10 9.99 2.61 -64.74
N LEU A 11 8.89 3.38 -64.79
CA LEU A 11 7.90 3.42 -63.73
C LEU A 11 7.14 2.10 -63.58
N ASP A 12 6.81 1.43 -64.69
CA ASP A 12 6.08 0.15 -64.63
C ASP A 12 6.98 -0.99 -64.10
N ASN A 13 8.25 -1.01 -64.48
CA ASN A 13 9.24 -1.93 -63.90
C ASN A 13 9.39 -1.70 -62.39
N TRP A 14 9.53 -0.44 -61.96
CA TRP A 14 9.58 -0.10 -60.53
C TRP A 14 8.35 -0.54 -59.77
N ARG A 15 7.16 -0.32 -60.34
CA ARG A 15 5.90 -0.75 -59.74
C ARG A 15 5.89 -2.26 -59.56
N PHE A 16 6.30 -3.01 -60.57
CA PHE A 16 6.33 -4.47 -60.53
C PHE A 16 7.31 -4.97 -59.47
N ASP A 17 8.52 -4.40 -59.41
CA ASP A 17 9.54 -4.76 -58.43
C ASP A 17 9.07 -4.50 -57.00
N ILE A 18 8.48 -3.33 -56.73
CA ILE A 18 7.94 -2.98 -55.41
C ILE A 18 6.82 -3.94 -54.99
N ILE A 19 5.86 -4.22 -55.88
CA ILE A 19 4.74 -5.11 -55.57
C ILE A 19 5.24 -6.53 -55.30
N ASN A 20 6.19 -7.03 -56.10
CA ASN A 20 6.75 -8.35 -55.88
C ASN A 20 7.55 -8.43 -54.58
N GLN A 21 8.32 -7.39 -54.26
CA GLN A 21 9.06 -7.33 -53.01
C GLN A 21 8.11 -7.33 -51.80
N ILE A 22 7.08 -6.48 -51.81
CA ILE A 22 6.07 -6.42 -50.74
C ILE A 22 5.34 -7.76 -50.63
N LYS A 23 4.94 -8.37 -51.74
CA LYS A 23 4.30 -9.69 -51.75
C LYS A 23 5.23 -10.76 -51.16
N GLY A 24 6.51 -10.72 -51.51
CA GLY A 24 7.53 -11.63 -50.97
C GLY A 24 7.66 -11.48 -49.45
N LEU A 25 7.71 -10.25 -48.94
CA LEU A 25 7.74 -9.97 -47.50
C LEU A 25 6.44 -10.43 -46.81
N LEU A 26 5.27 -10.12 -47.37
CA LEU A 26 3.98 -10.56 -46.81
C LEU A 26 3.85 -12.09 -46.71
N GLN A 27 4.44 -12.82 -47.65
CA GLN A 27 4.33 -14.29 -47.70
C GLN A 27 5.38 -14.98 -46.83
N ASN A 28 6.62 -14.47 -46.82
CA ASN A 28 7.76 -15.16 -46.21
C ASN A 28 8.26 -14.52 -44.91
N ASP A 29 8.06 -13.22 -44.73
CA ASP A 29 8.57 -12.45 -43.59
C ASP A 29 7.55 -11.37 -43.14
N HIS A 30 6.34 -11.81 -42.87
CA HIS A 30 5.21 -10.93 -42.52
C HIS A 30 5.42 -10.18 -41.19
N GLN A 31 6.31 -10.69 -40.32
CA GLN A 31 6.65 -10.08 -39.03
C GLN A 31 7.53 -8.82 -39.17
N SER A 32 8.15 -8.60 -40.34
CA SER A 32 8.89 -7.37 -40.63
C SER A 32 7.98 -6.17 -40.94
N LEU A 33 6.75 -6.43 -41.36
CA LEU A 33 5.78 -5.43 -41.81
C LEU A 33 4.69 -5.16 -40.77
N LEU A 34 4.23 -6.22 -40.09
CA LEU A 34 3.24 -6.11 -39.02
C LEU A 34 3.97 -6.10 -37.68
N PRO A 35 3.50 -5.31 -36.69
CA PRO A 35 3.90 -5.50 -35.30
C PRO A 35 3.79 -6.98 -34.93
N ASP A 36 4.72 -7.47 -34.09
CA ASP A 36 4.73 -8.88 -33.70
C ASP A 36 3.57 -9.17 -32.73
N TYR A 37 2.39 -9.40 -33.31
CA TYR A 37 1.18 -9.74 -32.57
C TYR A 37 1.26 -11.14 -31.96
N ALA A 38 2.22 -11.99 -32.36
CA ALA A 38 2.42 -13.29 -31.72
C ALA A 38 2.89 -13.16 -30.27
N ARG A 39 3.53 -12.03 -29.91
CA ARG A 39 3.90 -11.71 -28.52
C ARG A 39 2.76 -11.24 -27.63
N ILE A 40 1.60 -10.89 -28.19
CA ILE A 40 0.50 -10.33 -27.40
C ILE A 40 -0.19 -11.41 -26.57
N GLN A 41 -0.32 -12.63 -27.08
CA GLN A 41 -0.97 -13.73 -26.36
C GLN A 41 -0.21 -14.14 -25.09
N PRO A 42 1.11 -14.41 -25.11
CA PRO A 42 1.85 -14.70 -23.88
C PRO A 42 1.90 -13.51 -22.93
N LEU A 43 1.90 -12.27 -23.44
CA LEU A 43 1.85 -11.08 -22.60
C LEU A 43 0.49 -10.93 -21.90
N SER A 44 -0.61 -11.29 -22.58
CA SER A 44 -1.95 -11.32 -22.00
C SER A 44 -2.10 -12.36 -20.90
N GLU A 45 -1.49 -13.54 -21.08
CA GLU A 45 -1.47 -14.61 -20.10
C GLU A 45 -0.65 -14.23 -18.87
N ALA A 46 0.55 -13.66 -19.07
CA ALA A 46 1.37 -13.15 -17.97
C ALA A 46 0.66 -12.05 -17.16
N LEU A 47 -0.15 -11.20 -17.81
CA LEU A 47 -0.98 -10.20 -17.13
C LEU A 47 -2.11 -10.84 -16.31
N ASP A 48 -2.77 -11.87 -16.84
CA ASP A 48 -3.82 -12.61 -16.12
C ASP A 48 -3.26 -13.32 -14.88
N ASP A 49 -2.09 -13.93 -15.00
CA ASP A 49 -1.41 -14.58 -13.88
C ASP A 49 -0.95 -13.58 -12.82
N LEU A 50 -0.39 -12.44 -13.24
CA LEU A 50 -0.04 -11.37 -12.31
C LEU A 50 -1.26 -10.85 -11.55
N PHE A 51 -2.42 -10.75 -12.21
CA PHE A 51 -3.67 -10.35 -11.58
C PHE A 51 -4.13 -11.36 -10.54
N LYS A 52 -4.00 -12.67 -10.82
CA LYS A 52 -4.30 -13.73 -9.83
C LYS A 52 -3.37 -13.65 -8.63
N GLU A 53 -2.06 -13.51 -8.85
CA GLU A 53 -1.08 -13.38 -7.78
C GLU A 53 -1.31 -12.13 -6.92
N PHE A 54 -1.65 -11.01 -7.55
CA PHE A 54 -2.00 -9.78 -6.84
C PHE A 54 -3.23 -9.97 -5.95
N ASN A 55 -4.26 -10.65 -6.43
CA ASN A 55 -5.43 -10.93 -5.61
C ASN A 55 -5.11 -11.93 -4.48
N ALA A 56 -4.29 -12.95 -4.74
CA ALA A 56 -3.82 -13.84 -3.69
C ALA A 56 -3.01 -13.08 -2.61
N LEU A 57 -2.18 -12.12 -3.02
CA LEU A 57 -1.44 -11.25 -2.11
C LEU A 57 -2.38 -10.37 -1.28
N LYS A 58 -3.44 -9.81 -1.89
CA LYS A 58 -4.46 -9.05 -1.16
C LYS A 58 -5.15 -9.90 -0.11
N THR A 59 -5.55 -11.13 -0.44
CA THR A 59 -6.14 -12.06 0.53
C THR A 59 -5.18 -12.33 1.68
N ARG A 60 -3.91 -12.62 1.36
CA ARG A 60 -2.87 -12.85 2.39
C ARG A 60 -2.64 -11.62 3.29
N LEU A 61 -2.74 -10.41 2.75
CA LEU A 61 -2.68 -9.18 3.55
C LEU A 61 -3.91 -9.03 4.47
N GLY A 62 -5.10 -9.37 3.97
CA GLY A 62 -6.31 -9.43 4.78
C GLY A 62 -6.14 -10.38 5.96
N ASP A 63 -5.76 -11.63 5.67
CA ASP A 63 -5.50 -12.66 6.69
C ASP A 63 -4.44 -12.22 7.70
N LEU A 64 -3.39 -11.53 7.25
CA LEU A 64 -2.34 -11.04 8.14
C LEU A 64 -2.84 -9.90 9.04
N THR A 65 -3.67 -9.01 8.51
CA THR A 65 -4.29 -7.92 9.27
C THR A 65 -5.19 -8.48 10.36
N ASP A 66 -6.03 -9.47 10.02
CA ASP A 66 -6.91 -10.13 10.98
C ASP A 66 -6.11 -10.81 12.11
N LYS A 67 -4.97 -11.44 11.77
CA LYS A 67 -4.05 -12.00 12.76
C LYS A 67 -3.44 -10.94 13.67
N PHE A 68 -3.07 -9.77 13.15
CA PHE A 68 -2.58 -8.67 13.97
C PHE A 68 -3.65 -8.15 14.93
N THR A 69 -4.89 -7.99 14.46
CA THR A 69 -6.01 -7.61 15.33
C THR A 69 -6.26 -8.63 16.43
N ALA A 70 -6.24 -9.94 16.11
CA ALA A 70 -6.35 -10.99 17.11
C ALA A 70 -5.22 -10.94 18.15
N ILE A 71 -3.97 -10.71 17.71
CA ILE A 71 -2.82 -10.56 18.61
C ILE A 71 -2.95 -9.32 19.50
N GLU A 72 -3.40 -8.18 18.96
CA GLU A 72 -3.65 -6.96 19.74
C GLU A 72 -4.68 -7.22 20.84
N THR A 73 -5.79 -7.88 20.51
CA THR A 73 -6.82 -8.23 21.51
C THR A 73 -6.30 -9.18 22.58
N PHE A 74 -5.47 -10.17 22.21
CA PHE A 74 -4.85 -11.08 23.17
C PHE A 74 -3.90 -10.35 24.12
N ILE A 75 -3.11 -9.40 23.62
CA ILE A 75 -2.22 -8.58 24.45
C ILE A 75 -3.02 -7.73 25.44
N ASP A 76 -4.13 -7.13 24.99
CA ASP A 76 -5.02 -6.37 25.85
C ASP A 76 -5.67 -7.25 26.95
N GLU A 77 -6.09 -8.46 26.62
CA GLU A 77 -6.63 -9.43 27.59
C GLU A 77 -5.58 -9.86 28.62
N VAL A 78 -4.35 -10.16 28.20
CA VAL A 78 -3.25 -10.52 29.10
C VAL A 78 -2.90 -9.34 30.02
N LYS A 79 -2.85 -8.12 29.48
CA LYS A 79 -2.52 -6.92 30.25
C LYS A 79 -3.62 -6.58 31.26
N THR A 80 -4.88 -6.70 30.88
CA THR A 80 -6.02 -6.51 31.81
C THR A 80 -6.03 -7.60 32.89
N SER A 81 -5.76 -8.85 32.55
CA SER A 81 -5.60 -9.96 33.50
C SER A 81 -4.44 -9.73 34.48
N HIS A 82 -3.34 -9.15 34.03
CA HIS A 82 -2.23 -8.78 34.90
C HIS A 82 -2.55 -7.59 35.82
N ALA A 83 -3.34 -6.63 35.33
CA ALA A 83 -3.81 -5.49 36.12
C ALA A 83 -4.86 -5.89 37.18
N THR A 84 -5.76 -6.83 36.87
CA THR A 84 -6.75 -7.33 37.83
C THR A 84 -6.12 -8.22 38.89
N SER A 85 -5.12 -9.04 38.54
CA SER A 85 -4.34 -9.83 39.50
C SER A 85 -3.47 -8.97 40.43
N SER A 86 -2.92 -7.85 39.95
CA SER A 86 -2.21 -6.89 40.82
C SER A 86 -3.16 -6.09 41.72
N SER A 87 -4.36 -5.74 41.23
CA SER A 87 -5.41 -5.09 42.02
C SER A 87 -6.04 -6.01 43.08
N ALA A 88 -6.14 -7.31 42.83
CA ALA A 88 -6.68 -8.28 43.80
C ALA A 88 -5.76 -8.47 45.02
N ASN A 89 -4.44 -8.29 44.86
CA ASN A 89 -3.47 -8.36 45.96
C ASN A 89 -3.43 -7.08 46.83
N ALA A 90 -4.00 -5.97 46.35
CA ALA A 90 -4.05 -4.70 47.10
C ALA A 90 -5.30 -4.57 48.01
N ASN A 91 -6.24 -5.52 47.98
CA ASN A 91 -7.53 -5.41 48.69
C ASN A 91 -7.75 -6.45 49.82
N ALA A 92 -6.71 -7.14 50.27
CA ALA A 92 -6.77 -8.03 51.44
C ALA A 92 -6.28 -7.33 52.72
N ASN A 93 -7.01 -6.30 53.17
CA ASN A 93 -6.91 -5.87 54.58
C ASN A 93 -8.30 -5.44 55.10
N PRO A 94 -9.07 -6.34 55.73
CA PRO A 94 -10.23 -5.93 56.51
C PRO A 94 -9.72 -5.49 57.88
N ASN A 95 -9.56 -4.18 58.11
CA ASN A 95 -9.42 -3.66 59.46
C ASN A 95 -10.79 -3.19 59.97
N PRO A 96 -11.48 -3.97 60.82
CA PRO A 96 -12.63 -3.45 61.54
C PRO A 96 -12.13 -2.75 62.80
N ASN A 97 -12.77 -1.62 63.11
CA ASN A 97 -12.78 -0.96 64.41
C ASN A 97 -11.67 0.08 64.66
N THR A 98 -12.04 1.36 64.63
CA THR A 98 -12.09 2.19 65.86
C THR A 98 -12.91 3.45 65.60
N SER A 99 -14.03 3.53 66.32
CA SER A 99 -14.90 4.69 66.50
C SER A 99 -14.24 5.77 67.38
N ALA A 100 -14.83 6.98 67.35
CA ALA A 100 -14.58 8.16 68.21
C ALA A 100 -13.37 9.03 67.81
N SER A 101 -13.36 10.38 67.87
CA SER A 101 -14.31 11.42 68.27
C SER A 101 -13.62 12.78 67.99
N THR A 102 -14.42 13.85 67.90
CA THR A 102 -14.08 15.27 68.22
C THR A 102 -13.19 16.11 67.27
N ASN A 103 -13.88 16.96 66.50
CA ASN A 103 -13.51 18.36 66.19
C ASN A 103 -13.58 19.20 67.50
N PRO A 104 -12.85 20.34 67.71
CA PRO A 104 -13.06 21.58 66.95
C PRO A 104 -11.81 22.47 66.67
N ASN A 105 -11.80 23.04 65.44
CA ASN A 105 -11.55 24.46 65.14
C ASN A 105 -10.10 25.03 65.21
N THR A 106 -9.62 25.59 64.09
CA THR A 106 -9.33 27.04 63.91
C THR A 106 -8.49 27.31 62.63
N GLY A 107 -8.89 28.33 61.85
CA GLY A 107 -7.95 29.19 61.13
C GLY A 107 -7.76 29.03 59.62
N ALA A 108 -8.53 29.82 58.86
CA ALA A 108 -8.09 30.64 57.72
C ALA A 108 -7.41 29.98 56.48
N ALA A 109 -8.21 29.90 55.41
CA ALA A 109 -8.02 30.54 54.10
C ALA A 109 -6.89 30.13 53.13
N VAL A 110 -7.26 30.25 51.84
CA VAL A 110 -6.44 30.46 50.62
C VAL A 110 -6.11 29.23 49.76
N ALA A 111 -7.00 28.93 48.80
CA ALA A 111 -6.61 28.53 47.43
C ALA A 111 -5.95 29.76 46.75
N PRO A 112 -5.11 29.71 45.67
CA PRO A 112 -5.29 28.87 44.47
C PRO A 112 -3.99 28.51 43.68
N VAL A 113 -4.18 27.99 42.45
CA VAL A 113 -3.42 28.28 41.20
C VAL A 113 -2.76 27.10 40.47
N VAL A 114 -3.26 26.96 39.23
CA VAL A 114 -2.94 26.09 38.09
C VAL A 114 -1.53 26.33 37.51
N ARG A 115 -0.89 25.29 36.97
CA ARG A 115 0.06 25.44 35.85
C ARG A 115 -0.02 24.26 34.86
N GLN A 116 -0.89 24.39 33.87
CA GLN A 116 -0.87 23.55 32.67
C GLN A 116 0.33 23.95 31.78
N ARG A 117 1.20 22.99 31.45
CA ARG A 117 2.29 23.20 30.48
C ARG A 117 1.75 23.10 29.06
N ARG A 118 1.71 24.24 28.37
CA ARG A 118 1.44 24.35 26.93
C ARG A 118 2.70 23.96 26.14
N VAL A 119 2.64 22.91 25.33
CA VAL A 119 3.73 22.53 24.41
C VAL A 119 3.53 23.29 23.09
N MET A 120 4.51 24.09 22.69
CA MET A 120 4.48 24.80 21.41
C MET A 120 4.90 23.86 20.26
N ARG A 121 4.06 23.74 19.22
CA ARG A 121 4.43 23.10 17.94
C ARG A 121 5.45 23.98 17.21
N LYS A 122 6.59 23.42 16.85
CA LYS A 122 7.60 24.07 16.02
C LYS A 122 7.22 23.90 14.54
N LYS A 123 7.06 25.02 13.82
CA LYS A 123 6.82 25.08 12.37
C LYS A 123 8.16 25.02 11.63
N ALA A 124 8.26 24.20 10.59
CA ALA A 124 9.41 24.12 9.69
C ALA A 124 9.28 25.19 8.57
N PRO A 125 10.38 25.83 8.15
CA PRO A 125 10.37 26.73 6.99
C PRO A 125 10.54 25.97 5.67
N ALA A 126 9.80 26.43 4.67
CA ALA A 126 9.95 26.07 3.26
C ALA A 126 11.25 26.68 2.70
N SER A 127 11.89 25.96 1.76
CA SER A 127 12.96 26.49 0.90
C SER A 127 12.47 26.47 -0.55
N SER A 128 12.86 27.54 -1.26
CA SER A 128 12.64 27.90 -2.66
C SER A 128 12.79 26.79 -3.69
#